data_AF-A0A023DIS8-F1
#
_entry.id   AF-A0A023DIS8-F1
#
_cell.length_a   1.000
_cell.length_b   1.000
_cell.length_c   1.000
_cell.angle_alpha   90.00
_cell.angle_beta   90.00
_cell.angle_gamma   90.00
#
_symmetry.space_group_name_H-M   'P 1'
#
loop_
_entity.id
_entity.type
_entity.pdbx_description
1 polymer ?
#
loop_
_entity_poly.entity_id
_entity_poly.type
_entity_poly.pdbx_seq_one_letter_code
_entity_poly.pdbx_strand_id
1 'polypeptide(L)' 'MLKKIMATIIGSIFLAIGINVFLVPHHLLDGGIIGIGLIVKYIWHVKAGLTIILLSIPLYIIAWFYYRPFFL' A
#
# COMPACT_ATOMS: atom_id res chain seq x y z
N MET A 1 -2.62 7.54 23.43
CA MET A 1 -2.37 7.84 22.00
C MET A 1 -0.94 7.51 21.56
N LEU A 2 0.10 7.88 22.33
CA LEU A 2 1.51 7.69 21.94
C LEU A 2 1.91 6.23 21.59
N LYS A 3 1.45 5.24 22.36
CA LYS A 3 1.71 3.81 22.08
C LYS A 3 1.15 3.35 20.73
N LYS A 4 -0.02 3.87 20.33
CA LYS A 4 -0.63 3.54 19.02
C LYS A 4 0.20 4.11 17.88
N ILE A 5 0.64 5.36 18.00
CA ILE A 5 1.48 6.02 17.01
C ILE A 5 2.81 5.27 16.83
N MET A 6 3.46 4.89 17.93
CA MET A 6 4.70 4.09 17.86
C MET A 6 4.48 2.73 17.20
N ALA A 7 3.40 2.02 17.56
CA ALA A 7 3.08 0.74 16.94
C ALA A 7 2.82 0.88 15.43
N THR A 8 2.10 1.93 15.00
CA THR A 8 1.88 2.20 13.58
C THR A 8 3.18 2.53 12.85
N ILE A 9 4.05 3.35 13.43
CA ILE A 9 5.34 3.68 12.80
C ILE A 9 6.20 2.43 12.63
N ILE A 10 6.34 1.63 13.69
CA ILE A 10 7.14 0.40 13.66
C ILE A 10 6.56 -0.60 12.65
N GLY A 11 5.23 -0.79 12.66
CA GLY A 11 4.54 -1.65 11.70
C GLY A 11 4.72 -1.17 10.25
N SER A 12 4.66 0.14 10.02
CA SER A 12 4.87 0.74 8.70
C SER A 12 6.29 0.51 8.17
N ILE A 13 7.29 0.59 9.05
CA ILE A 13 8.68 0.34 8.71
C ILE A 13 8.87 -1.14 8.35
N PHE A 14 8.35 -2.06 9.16
CA PHE A 14 8.39 -3.50 8.87
C PHE A 14 7.70 -3.83 7.55
N LEU A 15 6.54 -3.22 7.29
CA LEU A 15 5.83 -3.37 6.02
C LEU A 15 6.66 -2.86 4.84
N ALA A 16 7.28 -1.68 4.95
CA ALA A 16 8.13 -1.12 3.90
C ALA A 16 9.37 -1.99 3.61
N ILE A 17 9.96 -2.59 4.66
CA ILE A 17 11.08 -3.53 4.52
C ILE A 17 10.60 -4.80 3.82
N GLY A 18 9.48 -5.40 4.24
CA GLY A 18 8.90 -6.58 3.59
C GLY A 18 8.60 -6.34 2.11
N ILE A 19 8.01 -5.20 1.76
CA ILE A 19 7.72 -4.85 0.37
C ILE A 19 9.03 -4.69 -0.44
N ASN A 20 10.02 -3.94 0.05
CA ASN A 20 11.23 -3.66 -0.73
C ASN A 20 12.23 -4.83 -0.77
N VAL A 21 12.34 -5.63 0.29
CA VAL A 21 13.33 -6.71 0.41
C VAL A 21 12.77 -8.05 -0.03
N PHE A 22 11.46 -8.28 0.14
CA PHE A 22 10.84 -9.56 -0.18
C PHE A 22 10.05 -9.49 -1.48
N LEU A 23 8.99 -8.65 -1.52
CA LEU A 23 8.05 -8.63 -2.65
C LEU A 23 8.71 -8.11 -3.93
N VAL A 24 9.42 -6.98 -3.84
CA VAL A 24 10.04 -6.32 -5.00
C VAL A 24 11.03 -7.23 -5.74
N PRO A 25 12.07 -7.82 -5.11
CA PRO A 25 13.08 -8.60 -5.82
C PRO A 25 12.58 -9.98 -6.25
N HIS A 26 11.66 -10.59 -5.49
CA HIS A 26 11.12 -11.91 -5.83
C HIS A 26 9.91 -11.85 -6.78
N HIS A 27 9.53 -10.66 -7.26
CA HIS A 27 8.34 -10.47 -8.11
C HIS A 27 7.07 -11.09 -7.52
N LEU A 28 7.01 -11.14 -6.18
CA LEU A 28 5.89 -11.73 -5.45
C LEU A 28 4.76 -10.72 -5.41
N LEU A 29 3.66 -11.10 -6.05
CA LEU A 29 2.44 -10.32 -6.06
C LEU A 29 1.65 -10.63 -4.81
N ASP A 30 1.45 -9.61 -3.99
CA ASP A 30 0.42 -9.64 -2.95
C ASP A 30 -0.97 -9.46 -3.58
N GLY A 31 -2.04 -9.84 -2.88
CA GLY A 31 -3.41 -9.65 -3.34
C GLY A 31 -3.88 -8.19 -3.20
N GLY A 32 -4.73 -7.73 -4.12
CA GLY A 32 -5.39 -6.41 -4.03
C GLY A 32 -4.55 -5.23 -4.52
N ILE A 33 -4.66 -4.08 -3.84
CA ILE A 33 -4.09 -2.78 -4.30
C ILE A 33 -2.56 -2.79 -4.28
N ILE A 34 -1.96 -3.48 -3.30
CA ILE A 34 -0.51 -3.60 -3.14
C ILE A 34 0.07 -4.38 -4.33
N GLY A 35 -0.59 -5.47 -4.75
CA GLY A 35 -0.23 -6.23 -5.94
C GLY A 35 -0.32 -5.41 -7.22
N ILE A 36 -1.43 -4.69 -7.43
CA ILE A 36 -1.60 -3.83 -8.61
C ILE A 36 -0.52 -2.73 -8.64
N GLY A 37 -0.22 -2.11 -7.50
CA GLY A 37 0.86 -1.12 -7.39
C GLY A 37 2.24 -1.68 -7.72
N LEU A 38 2.51 -2.95 -7.37
CA LEU A 38 3.74 -3.65 -7.72
C LEU A 38 3.80 -4.01 -9.21
N ILE A 39 2.71 -4.47 -9.83
CA ILE A 39 2.63 -4.72 -11.29
C ILE A 39 2.96 -3.45 -12.06
N VAL A 40 2.32 -2.33 -11.71
CA VAL A 40 2.56 -1.04 -12.35
C VAL A 40 4.01 -0.61 -12.14
N LYS A 41 4.61 -0.88 -10.96
CA LYS A 41 6.06 -0.70 -10.77
C LYS A 41 6.88 -1.56 -11.73
N TYR A 42 6.58 -2.85 -11.90
CA TYR A 42 7.38 -3.72 -12.75
C TYR A 42 7.37 -3.25 -14.21
N ILE A 43 6.26 -2.66 -14.66
CA ILE A 43 6.11 -2.13 -16.01
C ILE A 43 6.77 -0.75 -16.17
N TRP A 44 6.63 0.14 -15.18
CA TRP A 44 7.06 1.55 -15.29
C TRP A 44 8.35 1.90 -14.52
N HIS A 45 8.98 0.94 -13.84
CA HIS A 45 10.18 1.12 -12.99
C HIS A 45 10.05 2.18 -11.87
N VAL A 46 8.84 2.55 -11.47
CA VAL A 46 8.60 3.56 -10.41
C VAL A 46 8.73 2.95 -9.00
N LYS A 47 9.00 3.78 -7.98
CA LYS A 47 9.09 3.32 -6.58
C LYS A 47 7.75 2.71 -6.13
N ALA A 48 7.77 1.46 -5.64
CA ALA A 48 6.56 0.71 -5.25
C ALA A 48 5.64 1.49 -4.32
N GLY A 49 6.22 2.15 -3.30
CA GLY A 49 5.45 2.95 -2.35
C GLY A 49 4.71 4.12 -2.99
N LEU A 50 5.31 4.80 -3.97
CA LEU A 50 4.66 5.91 -4.69
C LEU A 50 3.50 5.39 -5.52
N THR A 51 3.69 4.28 -6.25
CA THR A 51 2.63 3.68 -7.07
C THR A 51 1.46 3.22 -6.22
N ILE A 52 1.72 2.57 -5.07
CA ILE A 52 0.67 2.11 -4.16
C ILE A 52 -0.12 3.30 -3.59
N ILE A 53 0.54 4.38 -3.17
CA ILE A 53 -0.13 5.59 -2.67
C ILE A 53 -0.98 6.21 -3.78
N LEU A 54 -0.44 6.34 -4.99
CA LEU A 54 -1.14 6.92 -6.13
C LEU A 54 -2.38 6.10 -6.52
N LEU A 55 -2.31 4.77 -6.42
CA LEU A 55 -3.44 3.87 -6.69
C LEU A 55 -4.46 3.84 -5.54
N SER A 56 -3.99 4.03 -4.31
CA SER A 56 -4.85 4.06 -3.11
C SER A 56 -5.70 5.33 -3.05
N ILE A 57 -5.18 6.49 -3.48
CA ILE A 57 -5.92 7.77 -3.48
C ILE A 57 -7.26 7.69 -4.23
N PRO A 58 -7.32 7.33 -5.53
CA PRO A 58 -8.59 7.24 -6.26
C PRO A 58 -9.50 6.17 -5.67
N LEU A 59 -8.93 5.09 -5.14
CA LEU A 59 -9.71 4.02 -4.51
C LEU A 59 -10.36 4.47 -3.20
N TYR A 60 -9.66 5.24 -2.36
CA TYR A 60 -10.24 5.87 -1.18
C TYR A 60 -11.34 6.87 -1.53
N ILE A 61 -11.17 7.64 -2.61
CA ILE A 61 -12.20 8.56 -3.10
C ILE A 61 -13.45 7.77 -3.54
N ILE A 62 -13.27 6.69 -4.31
CA ILE A 62 -14.40 5.84 -4.74
C ILE A 62 -15.06 5.17 -3.54
N ALA A 63 -14.29 4.63 -2.59
CA ALA A 63 -14.81 4.02 -1.37
C ALA A 63 -15.63 5.02 -0.54
N TRP A 64 -15.18 6.28 -0.44
CA TRP A 64 -15.89 7.35 0.24
C TRP A 64 -17.24 7.70 -0.43
N PHE A 65 -17.27 7.72 -1.76
CA PHE A 65 -18.49 8.05 -2.51
C PHE A 65 -19.48 6.89 -2.59
N TYR A 66 -19.01 5.66 -2.72
CA TYR A 66 -19.86 4.50 -3.02
C TYR A 66 -20.25 3.69 -1.77
N TYR A 67 -19.39 3.62 -0.75
CA TYR A 67 -19.59 2.80 0.45
C TYR A 67 -19.49 3.65 1.73
N ARG A 68 -20.38 4.65 1.86
CA ARG A 68 -20.52 5.45 3.08
C ARG A 68 -20.76 4.68 4.40
N PRO A 69 -21.42 3.49 4.47
CA PRO A 69 -21.76 2.90 5.77
C PRO A 69 -20.63 2.10 6.43
N PHE A 70 -19.45 1.95 5.82
CA PHE A 70 -18.31 1.24 6.44
C PHE A 70 -17.37 2.15 7.26
N PHE A 71 -17.53 3.47 7.13
CA PHE A 71 -16.68 4.48 7.78
C PHE A 71 -17.33 5.12 9.03
N LEU A 72 -18.56 4.69 9.40
CA LEU A 72 -19.30 5.20 10.56
C LEU A 72 -19.32 4.18 11.70
#